data_AF-A0A0N1EQV5-F1
#
_entry.id   AF-A0A0N1EQV5-F1
#
_cell.length_a   1.000
_cell.length_b   1.000
_cell.length_c   1.000
_cell.angle_alpha   90.00
_cell.angle_beta   90.00
_cell.angle_gamma   90.00
#
_symmetry.space_group_name_H-M   'P 1'
#
loop_
_entity.id
_entity.type
_entity.pdbx_description
1 polymer ?
#
loop_
_entity_poly.entity_id
_entity_poly.type
_entity_poly.pdbx_seq_one_letter_code
_entity_poly.pdbx_strand_id
1 'polypeptide(L)'
;MDAPAWAAEPAAPAAATPVTDPARIAAARQTVDYVFPAGTYARLMNGTLDKMMDSIMDSTMKMPLRQLAGLSGVDPGKLGPASLAEIMEIYDPAFKQRMQISTRTMMSEMIPLMTQVEPDVRAGLTQAYAGKYTAAQLDELNTFFATPTGKAYAADSYLIMMSPEVMEKMQAFAPKLMEQMPSIVEKVKAASAGLPAPRSYAELSKSEKARLAKLLGISETELEKSEKAKAAQ
;
A
#
# COMPACT_ATOMS: atom_id res chain seq x y z
N MET A 1 38.36 -26.76 -5.65
CA MET A 1 37.04 -26.89 -6.32
C MET A 1 36.05 -26.35 -5.33
N ASP A 2 35.79 -25.05 -5.41
CA ASP A 2 34.98 -24.33 -4.44
C ASP A 2 33.74 -23.83 -5.17
N ALA A 3 32.60 -24.43 -4.83
CA ALA A 3 31.30 -24.02 -5.35
C ALA A 3 30.87 -22.73 -4.66
N PRO A 4 30.46 -21.68 -5.40
CA PRO A 4 29.92 -20.49 -4.77
C PRO A 4 28.55 -20.80 -4.18
N ALA A 5 28.41 -20.55 -2.88
CA ALA A 5 27.14 -20.60 -2.17
C ALA A 5 26.16 -19.59 -2.80
N TRP A 6 25.04 -20.08 -3.34
CA TRP A 6 23.93 -19.20 -3.72
C TRP A 6 23.40 -18.51 -2.47
N ALA A 7 23.30 -17.18 -2.53
CA ALA A 7 22.60 -16.37 -1.55
C ALA A 7 21.19 -16.94 -1.37
N ALA A 8 20.86 -17.28 -0.13
CA ALA A 8 19.53 -17.75 0.24
C ALA A 8 18.49 -16.68 -0.11
N GLU A 9 17.42 -17.11 -0.76
CA GLU A 9 16.19 -16.33 -0.95
C GLU A 9 15.75 -15.80 0.43
N PRO A 10 15.38 -14.51 0.56
CA PRO A 10 14.88 -14.00 1.83
C PRO A 10 13.65 -14.83 2.21
N ALA A 11 13.77 -15.61 3.28
CA ALA A 11 12.68 -16.41 3.81
C ALA A 11 11.46 -15.49 3.97
N ALA A 12 10.33 -15.87 3.36
CA ALA A 12 9.05 -15.28 3.70
C ALA A 12 8.96 -15.23 5.24
N PRO A 13 8.56 -14.09 5.84
CA PRO A 13 8.58 -13.95 7.30
C PRO A 13 7.86 -15.16 7.89
N ALA A 14 8.61 -15.98 8.64
CA ALA A 14 8.05 -17.15 9.29
C ALA A 14 6.84 -16.68 10.08
N ALA A 15 5.65 -17.22 9.75
CA ALA A 15 4.45 -16.91 10.49
C ALA A 15 4.75 -17.17 11.97
N ALA A 16 4.68 -16.11 12.79
CA ALA A 16 5.00 -16.22 14.20
C ALA A 16 4.13 -17.32 14.82
N THR A 17 4.74 -18.23 15.58
CA THR A 17 4.02 -19.33 16.21
C THR A 17 2.86 -18.76 17.04
N PRO A 18 1.61 -19.22 16.83
CA PRO A 18 0.47 -18.65 17.53
C PRO A 18 0.62 -18.86 19.04
N VAL A 19 0.21 -17.86 19.81
CA VAL A 19 0.19 -17.95 21.27
C VAL A 19 -0.97 -18.85 21.68
N THR A 20 -0.69 -19.83 22.55
CA THR A 20 -1.66 -20.84 23.00
C THR A 20 -2.08 -20.69 24.46
N ASP A 21 -1.43 -19.80 25.22
CA ASP A 21 -1.76 -19.52 26.63
C ASP A 21 -3.15 -18.87 26.75
N PRO A 22 -4.16 -19.56 27.31
CA PRO A 22 -5.53 -19.07 27.36
C PRO A 22 -5.70 -17.78 28.16
N ALA A 23 -4.94 -17.61 29.25
CA ALA A 23 -5.03 -16.41 30.09
C ALA A 23 -4.48 -15.19 29.35
N ARG A 24 -3.36 -15.37 28.64
CA ARG A 24 -2.77 -14.31 27.82
C ARG A 24 -3.65 -13.93 26.64
N ILE A 25 -4.26 -14.92 25.98
CA ILE A 25 -5.22 -14.69 24.89
C ILE A 25 -6.44 -13.91 25.41
N ALA A 26 -6.95 -14.24 26.59
CA ALA A 26 -8.08 -13.54 27.20
C ALA A 26 -7.74 -12.08 27.51
N ALA A 27 -6.58 -11.83 28.15
CA ALA A 27 -6.11 -10.48 28.45
C ALA A 27 -5.89 -9.65 27.17
N ALA A 28 -5.30 -10.25 26.13
CA ALA A 28 -5.10 -9.61 24.84
C ALA A 28 -6.41 -9.30 24.11
N ARG A 29 -7.41 -10.19 24.20
CA ARG A 29 -8.74 -9.95 23.64
C ARG A 29 -9.39 -8.72 24.29
N GLN A 30 -9.31 -8.62 25.61
CA GLN A 30 -9.79 -7.44 26.32
C GLN A 30 -9.07 -6.17 25.85
N THR A 31 -7.76 -6.22 25.63
CA THR A 31 -7.01 -5.08 25.06
C THR A 31 -7.56 -4.70 23.68
N VAL A 32 -7.80 -5.69 22.80
CA VAL A 32 -8.38 -5.49 21.47
C VAL A 32 -9.78 -4.87 21.52
N ASP A 33 -10.59 -5.23 22.51
CA ASP A 33 -11.91 -4.63 22.70
C ASP A 33 -11.85 -3.11 22.94
N TYR A 34 -10.75 -2.61 23.51
CA TYR A 34 -10.48 -1.18 23.66
C TYR A 34 -9.86 -0.54 22.41
N VAL A 35 -8.81 -1.14 21.84
CA VAL A 35 -8.03 -0.52 20.75
C VAL A 35 -8.70 -0.63 19.39
N PHE A 36 -9.51 -1.66 19.19
CA PHE A 36 -10.24 -1.90 17.96
C PHE A 36 -11.65 -2.38 18.31
N PRO A 37 -12.54 -1.51 18.84
CA PRO A 37 -13.90 -1.89 19.25
C PRO A 37 -14.76 -2.44 18.11
N ALA A 38 -15.86 -3.11 18.42
CA ALA A 38 -16.73 -3.66 17.39
C ALA A 38 -17.32 -2.53 16.52
N GLY A 39 -17.39 -2.74 15.21
CA GLY A 39 -17.82 -1.73 14.24
C GLY A 39 -16.78 -0.64 13.98
N THR A 40 -15.49 -0.88 14.29
CA THR A 40 -14.43 0.08 13.98
C THR A 40 -14.30 0.32 12.48
N TYR A 41 -14.48 -0.71 11.65
CA TYR A 41 -14.46 -0.50 10.19
C TYR A 41 -15.62 0.36 9.71
N ALA A 42 -16.84 0.11 10.19
CA ALA A 42 -18.00 0.92 9.85
C ALA A 42 -17.83 2.38 10.28
N ARG A 43 -17.30 2.64 11.49
CA ARG A 43 -17.01 4.00 11.97
C ARG A 43 -15.96 4.71 11.12
N LEU A 44 -14.87 4.01 10.79
CA LEU A 44 -13.79 4.53 9.95
C LEU A 44 -14.32 4.95 8.56
N MET A 45 -15.15 4.10 7.95
CA MET A 45 -15.71 4.35 6.62
C MET A 45 -16.74 5.48 6.62
N ASN A 46 -17.68 5.51 7.57
CA ASN A 46 -18.76 6.50 7.60
C ASN A 46 -18.31 7.93 7.96
N GLY A 47 -17.17 8.10 8.65
CA GLY A 47 -16.78 9.40 9.22
C GLY A 47 -15.61 10.09 8.52
N THR A 48 -14.52 9.34 8.30
CA THR A 48 -13.22 9.92 7.94
C THR A 48 -12.89 9.72 6.46
N LEU A 49 -13.19 8.54 5.91
CA LEU A 49 -12.87 8.23 4.51
C LEU A 49 -13.74 8.99 3.52
N ASP A 50 -15.04 9.17 3.78
CA ASP A 50 -15.93 9.89 2.88
C ASP A 50 -15.44 11.32 2.61
N LYS A 51 -15.11 12.07 3.67
CA LYS A 51 -14.59 13.45 3.53
C LYS A 51 -13.21 13.49 2.87
N MET A 52 -12.35 12.54 3.20
CA MET A 52 -11.01 12.46 2.58
C MET A 52 -11.12 12.16 1.08
N MET A 53 -11.99 11.23 0.68
CA MET A 53 -12.20 10.88 -0.72
C MET A 53 -12.85 12.02 -1.50
N ASP A 54 -13.84 12.70 -0.93
CA ASP A 54 -14.41 13.89 -1.54
C ASP A 54 -13.34 14.96 -1.81
N SER A 55 -12.44 15.18 -0.83
CA SER A 55 -11.32 16.12 -0.98
C SER A 55 -10.31 15.69 -2.05
N ILE A 56 -9.92 14.42 -2.10
CA ILE A 56 -8.98 13.89 -3.10
C ILE A 56 -9.57 13.93 -4.50
N MET A 57 -10.85 13.54 -4.63
CA MET A 57 -11.53 13.54 -5.92
C MET A 57 -11.70 14.96 -6.44
N ASP A 58 -12.10 15.91 -5.59
CA ASP A 58 -12.21 17.31 -5.97
C ASP A 58 -10.84 17.91 -6.36
N SER A 59 -9.78 17.58 -5.62
CA SER A 59 -8.41 18.00 -5.92
C SER A 59 -7.91 17.46 -7.28
N THR A 60 -8.14 16.17 -7.53
CA THR A 60 -7.70 15.52 -8.78
C THR A 60 -8.47 16.03 -9.99
N MET A 61 -9.78 16.25 -9.85
CA MET A 61 -10.62 16.77 -10.93
C MET A 61 -10.30 18.21 -11.30
N LYS A 62 -9.88 19.02 -10.33
CA LYS A 62 -9.44 20.42 -10.54
C LYS A 62 -8.01 20.54 -11.03
N MET A 63 -7.26 19.43 -11.12
CA MET A 63 -5.88 19.47 -11.58
C MET A 63 -5.81 19.85 -13.07
N PRO A 64 -5.00 20.86 -13.44
CA PRO A 64 -4.79 21.22 -14.84
C PRO A 64 -4.11 20.09 -15.61
N LEU A 65 -4.51 19.87 -16.88
CA LEU A 65 -3.93 18.81 -17.73
C LEU A 65 -2.41 18.95 -17.91
N ARG A 66 -1.90 20.18 -17.90
CA ARG A 66 -0.47 20.45 -17.98
C ARG A 66 0.32 19.83 -16.81
N GLN A 67 -0.26 19.80 -15.61
CA GLN A 67 0.36 19.15 -14.46
C GLN A 67 0.30 17.63 -14.58
N LEU A 68 -0.79 17.07 -15.12
CA LEU A 68 -0.92 15.62 -15.37
C LEU A 68 0.04 15.14 -16.47
N ALA A 69 0.26 15.94 -17.52
CA ALA A 69 1.12 15.60 -18.65
C ALA A 69 2.60 15.45 -18.28
N GLY A 70 3.06 16.21 -17.28
CA GLY A 70 4.40 16.05 -16.71
C GLY A 70 4.65 14.68 -16.05
N LEU A 71 3.58 13.94 -15.73
CA LEU A 71 3.65 12.57 -15.20
C LEU A 71 3.53 11.50 -16.31
N SER A 72 2.92 11.83 -17.45
CA SER A 72 2.60 10.88 -18.53
C SER A 72 3.52 10.97 -19.75
N GLY A 73 4.57 11.79 -19.70
CA GLY A 73 5.53 11.96 -20.82
C GLY A 73 4.99 12.76 -22.01
N VAL A 74 3.86 13.45 -21.84
CA VAL A 74 3.28 14.34 -22.85
C VAL A 74 3.83 15.75 -22.65
N ASP A 75 4.24 16.42 -23.73
CA ASP A 75 4.75 17.80 -23.68
C ASP A 75 3.69 18.77 -23.13
N PRO A 76 3.87 19.32 -21.91
CA PRO A 76 2.89 20.20 -21.28
C PRO A 76 2.68 21.52 -22.04
N GLY A 77 3.67 21.96 -22.83
CA GLY A 77 3.62 23.21 -23.59
C GLY A 77 2.58 23.20 -24.71
N LYS A 78 2.13 22.01 -25.14
CA LYS A 78 1.15 21.82 -26.22
C LYS A 78 -0.30 21.69 -25.73
N LEU A 79 -0.51 21.64 -24.42
CA LEU A 79 -1.83 21.43 -23.83
C LEU A 79 -2.49 22.77 -23.45
N GLY A 80 -3.81 22.85 -23.59
CA GLY A 80 -4.61 24.00 -23.13
C GLY A 80 -4.71 24.10 -21.60
N PRO A 81 -5.30 25.18 -21.06
CA PRO A 81 -5.45 25.38 -19.62
C PRO A 81 -6.55 24.51 -18.97
N ALA A 82 -7.29 23.74 -19.78
CA ALA A 82 -8.40 22.93 -19.30
C ALA A 82 -7.96 21.91 -18.24
N SER A 83 -8.86 21.64 -17.31
CA SER A 83 -8.80 20.55 -16.34
C SER A 83 -9.33 19.25 -16.94
N LEU A 84 -9.03 18.13 -16.27
CA LEU A 84 -9.59 16.84 -16.63
C LEU A 84 -11.14 16.85 -16.54
N ALA A 85 -11.69 17.53 -15.54
CA ALA A 85 -13.14 17.63 -15.34
C ALA A 85 -13.84 18.31 -16.52
N GLU A 86 -13.30 19.43 -17.01
CA GLU A 86 -13.89 20.17 -18.15
C GLU A 86 -13.89 19.35 -19.44
N ILE A 87 -12.85 18.55 -19.68
CA ILE A 87 -12.83 17.62 -20.83
C ILE A 87 -13.90 16.55 -20.66
N MET A 88 -13.97 15.93 -19.49
CA MET A 88 -14.90 14.82 -19.26
C MET A 88 -16.37 15.27 -19.28
N GLU A 89 -16.66 16.51 -18.86
CA GLU A 89 -18.00 17.08 -18.92
C GLU A 89 -18.52 17.26 -20.36
N ILE A 90 -17.63 17.49 -21.33
CA ILE A 90 -17.99 17.51 -22.76
C ILE A 90 -18.52 16.15 -23.23
N TYR A 91 -17.90 15.06 -22.76
CA TYR A 91 -18.29 13.69 -23.14
C TYR A 91 -19.45 13.15 -22.32
N ASP A 92 -19.53 13.51 -21.04
CA ASP A 92 -20.60 13.13 -20.12
C ASP A 92 -20.95 14.34 -19.26
N PRO A 93 -22.02 15.10 -19.59
CA PRO A 93 -22.46 16.24 -18.79
C PRO A 93 -22.82 15.87 -17.34
N ALA A 94 -23.09 14.59 -17.08
CA ALA A 94 -23.35 14.06 -15.74
C ALA A 94 -22.12 13.41 -15.10
N PHE A 95 -20.91 13.55 -15.69
CA PHE A 95 -19.69 12.85 -15.27
C PHE A 95 -19.41 12.99 -13.77
N LYS A 96 -19.46 14.23 -13.25
CA LYS A 96 -19.22 14.49 -11.83
C LYS A 96 -20.23 13.78 -10.94
N GLN A 97 -21.51 13.84 -11.31
CA GLN A 97 -22.59 13.20 -10.56
C GLN A 97 -22.47 11.66 -10.64
N ARG A 98 -22.17 11.11 -11.82
CA ARG A 98 -21.93 9.69 -12.02
C ARG A 98 -20.75 9.20 -11.20
N MET A 99 -19.65 9.95 -11.18
CA MET A 99 -18.46 9.62 -10.38
C MET A 99 -18.79 9.61 -8.89
N GLN A 100 -19.48 10.63 -8.38
CA GLN A 100 -19.92 10.68 -6.98
C GLN A 100 -20.84 9.52 -6.61
N ILE A 101 -21.81 9.17 -7.46
CA ILE A 101 -22.71 8.03 -7.24
C ILE A 101 -21.91 6.73 -7.24
N SER A 102 -21.06 6.51 -8.23
CA SER A 102 -20.23 5.30 -8.35
C SER A 102 -19.33 5.12 -7.13
N THR A 103 -18.60 6.16 -6.73
CA THR A 103 -17.72 6.12 -5.55
C THR A 103 -18.52 5.84 -4.28
N ARG A 104 -19.62 6.57 -4.04
CA ARG A 104 -20.46 6.36 -2.85
C ARG A 104 -21.04 4.95 -2.80
N THR A 105 -21.50 4.44 -3.95
CA THR A 105 -22.09 3.09 -4.05
C THR A 105 -21.03 2.03 -3.79
N MET A 106 -19.84 2.16 -4.38
CA MET A 106 -18.75 1.23 -4.12
C MET A 106 -18.37 1.20 -2.63
N MET A 107 -18.31 2.36 -1.98
CA MET A 107 -17.99 2.46 -0.55
C MET A 107 -19.10 1.88 0.32
N SER A 108 -20.37 2.14 0.01
CA SER A 108 -21.50 1.58 0.76
C SER A 108 -21.53 0.06 0.69
N GLU A 109 -21.14 -0.53 -0.44
CA GLU A 109 -21.02 -1.98 -0.62
C GLU A 109 -19.77 -2.56 0.07
N MET A 110 -18.72 -1.76 0.29
CA MET A 110 -17.52 -2.21 0.99
C MET A 110 -17.70 -2.29 2.51
N ILE A 111 -18.55 -1.44 3.10
CA ILE A 111 -18.86 -1.46 4.54
C ILE A 111 -19.32 -2.83 5.05
N PRO A 112 -20.34 -3.50 4.45
CA PRO A 112 -20.79 -4.81 4.93
C PRO A 112 -19.72 -5.89 4.78
N LEU A 113 -18.92 -5.85 3.71
CA LEU A 113 -17.79 -6.76 3.52
C LEU A 113 -16.74 -6.60 4.62
N MET A 114 -16.34 -5.36 4.92
CA MET A 114 -15.37 -5.09 5.99
C MET A 114 -15.93 -5.44 7.37
N THR A 115 -17.24 -5.23 7.58
CA THR A 115 -17.94 -5.63 8.81
C THR A 115 -17.92 -7.15 8.99
N GLN A 116 -18.05 -7.92 7.90
CA GLN A 116 -17.98 -9.37 7.92
C GLN A 116 -16.56 -9.88 8.24
N VAL A 117 -15.52 -9.18 7.77
CA VAL A 117 -14.12 -9.53 8.00
C VAL A 117 -13.60 -9.05 9.36
N GLU A 118 -14.27 -8.07 9.98
CA GLU A 118 -13.84 -7.49 11.27
C GLU A 118 -13.55 -8.52 12.37
N PRO A 119 -14.38 -9.57 12.59
CA PRO A 119 -14.11 -10.58 13.61
C PRO A 119 -12.77 -11.30 13.42
N ASP A 120 -12.39 -11.61 12.18
CA ASP A 120 -11.12 -12.28 11.86
C ASP A 120 -9.93 -11.35 12.09
N VAL A 121 -10.08 -10.07 11.74
CA VAL A 121 -9.06 -9.04 12.03
C VAL A 121 -8.86 -8.90 13.54
N ARG A 122 -9.94 -8.86 14.32
CA ARG A 122 -9.87 -8.82 15.79
C ARG A 122 -9.19 -10.07 16.37
N ALA A 123 -9.46 -11.24 15.79
CA ALA A 123 -8.80 -12.48 16.19
C ALA A 123 -7.28 -12.44 15.90
N GLY A 124 -6.89 -11.93 14.72
CA GLY A 124 -5.51 -11.68 14.36
C GLY A 124 -4.82 -10.67 15.29
N LEU A 125 -5.49 -9.56 15.60
CA LEU A 125 -5.01 -8.57 16.58
C LEU A 125 -4.84 -9.20 17.96
N THR A 126 -5.78 -10.03 18.40
CA THR A 126 -5.68 -10.73 19.70
C THR A 126 -4.40 -11.56 19.77
N GLN A 127 -4.09 -12.31 18.71
CA GLN A 127 -2.84 -13.08 18.61
C GLN A 127 -1.60 -12.18 18.57
N ALA A 128 -1.64 -11.09 17.82
CA ALA A 128 -0.53 -10.13 17.75
C ALA A 128 -0.23 -9.49 19.12
N TYR A 129 -1.26 -9.07 19.86
CA TYR A 129 -1.11 -8.51 21.21
C TYR A 129 -0.62 -9.58 22.21
N ALA A 130 -1.17 -10.79 22.17
CA ALA A 130 -0.73 -11.89 23.03
C ALA A 130 0.73 -12.29 22.75
N GLY A 131 1.19 -12.21 21.50
CA GLY A 131 2.58 -12.50 21.12
C GLY A 131 3.55 -11.39 21.48
N LYS A 132 3.08 -10.14 21.51
CA LYS A 132 3.94 -8.97 21.74
C LYS A 132 4.08 -8.58 23.21
N TYR A 133 3.08 -8.87 24.04
CA TYR A 133 3.03 -8.43 25.44
C TYR A 133 2.89 -9.62 26.40
N THR A 134 3.47 -9.50 27.59
CA THR A 134 3.24 -10.45 28.68
C THR A 134 1.84 -10.28 29.28
N ALA A 135 1.37 -11.26 30.03
CA ALA A 135 0.08 -11.15 30.73
C ALA A 135 0.03 -9.92 31.66
N ALA A 136 1.10 -9.66 32.43
CA ALA A 136 1.19 -8.49 33.30
C ALA A 136 1.10 -7.17 32.53
N GLN A 137 1.78 -7.05 31.39
CA GLN A 137 1.71 -5.86 30.54
C GLN A 137 0.31 -5.66 29.94
N LEU A 138 -0.35 -6.74 29.54
CA LEU A 138 -1.74 -6.69 29.05
C LEU A 138 -2.70 -6.23 30.15
N ASP A 139 -2.52 -6.69 31.39
CA ASP A 139 -3.33 -6.26 32.54
C ASP A 139 -3.11 -4.78 32.88
N GLU A 140 -1.88 -4.29 32.81
CA GLU A 140 -1.56 -2.86 32.97
C GLU A 140 -2.23 -2.02 31.88
N LEU A 141 -2.14 -2.44 30.61
CA LEU A 141 -2.82 -1.78 29.49
C LEU A 141 -4.34 -1.77 29.69
N ASN A 142 -4.93 -2.91 30.07
CA ASN A 142 -6.35 -3.05 30.31
C ASN A 142 -6.82 -2.15 31.46
N THR A 143 -6.01 -2.03 32.52
CA THR A 143 -6.29 -1.12 33.64
C THR A 143 -6.28 0.34 33.19
N PHE A 144 -5.31 0.74 32.38
CA PHE A 144 -5.26 2.08 31.81
C PHE A 144 -6.44 2.34 30.86
N PHE A 145 -6.74 1.42 29.94
CA PHE A 145 -7.82 1.56 28.97
C PHE A 145 -9.22 1.52 29.60
N ALA A 146 -9.35 0.96 30.80
CA ALA A 146 -10.59 1.05 31.57
C ALA A 146 -10.88 2.48 32.10
N THR A 147 -9.88 3.36 32.16
CA THR A 147 -10.10 4.78 32.52
C THR A 147 -10.83 5.53 31.40
N PRO A 148 -11.58 6.61 31.70
CA PRO A 148 -12.26 7.40 30.67
C PRO A 148 -11.32 7.89 29.56
N THR A 149 -10.14 8.40 29.93
CA THR A 149 -9.12 8.87 28.98
C THR A 149 -8.50 7.71 28.21
N GLY A 150 -8.15 6.61 28.89
CA GLY A 150 -7.55 5.45 28.24
C GLY A 150 -8.49 4.82 27.22
N LYS A 151 -9.80 4.76 27.51
CA LYS A 151 -10.82 4.25 26.59
C LYS A 151 -10.91 5.08 25.31
N ALA A 152 -10.95 6.41 25.46
CA ALA A 152 -10.97 7.33 24.33
C ALA A 152 -9.69 7.20 23.50
N TYR A 153 -8.53 7.27 24.16
CA TYR A 153 -7.24 7.14 23.48
C TYR A 153 -7.09 5.82 22.72
N ALA A 154 -7.45 4.68 23.34
CA ALA A 154 -7.33 3.37 22.70
C ALA A 154 -8.14 3.30 21.41
N ALA A 155 -9.40 3.72 21.45
CA ALA A 155 -10.30 3.68 20.30
C ALA A 155 -9.91 4.66 19.19
N ASP A 156 -9.31 5.81 19.54
CA ASP A 156 -8.99 6.87 18.60
C ASP A 156 -7.57 6.79 18.04
N SER A 157 -6.63 6.13 18.74
CA SER A 157 -5.19 6.12 18.40
C SER A 157 -4.90 5.68 16.96
N TYR A 158 -5.57 4.63 16.49
CA TYR A 158 -5.46 4.16 15.12
C TYR A 158 -6.02 5.18 14.13
N LEU A 159 -7.16 5.80 14.44
CA LEU A 159 -7.81 6.79 13.60
C LEU A 159 -7.00 8.09 13.51
N ILE A 160 -6.34 8.50 14.59
CA ILE A 160 -5.47 9.67 14.64
C ILE A 160 -4.30 9.51 13.66
N MET A 161 -3.72 8.31 13.54
CA MET A 161 -2.65 8.05 12.56
C MET A 161 -3.14 8.17 11.12
N MET A 162 -4.43 7.90 10.89
CA MET A 162 -5.09 8.06 9.59
C MET A 162 -5.76 9.42 9.41
N SER A 163 -5.53 10.37 10.33
CA SER A 163 -6.15 11.69 10.28
C SER A 163 -5.66 12.50 9.07
N PRO A 164 -6.50 13.41 8.53
CA PRO A 164 -6.10 14.30 7.44
C PRO A 164 -4.81 15.06 7.74
N GLU A 165 -4.62 15.49 8.98
CA GLU A 165 -3.45 16.25 9.44
C GLU A 165 -2.15 15.45 9.30
N VAL A 166 -2.17 14.15 9.64
CA VAL A 166 -1.02 13.25 9.47
C VAL A 166 -0.81 12.93 7.99
N MET A 167 -1.89 12.60 7.28
CA MET A 167 -1.85 12.22 5.86
C MET A 167 -1.33 13.35 4.98
N GLU A 168 -1.70 14.61 5.25
CA GLU A 168 -1.19 15.79 4.54
C GLU A 168 0.35 15.87 4.65
N LYS A 169 0.92 15.63 5.84
CA LYS A 169 2.37 15.63 6.03
C LYS A 169 3.05 14.45 5.35
N MET A 170 2.39 13.29 5.28
CA MET A 170 2.89 12.17 4.49
C MET A 170 2.89 12.47 2.98
N GLN A 171 1.83 13.12 2.46
CA GLN A 171 1.76 13.52 1.05
C GLN A 171 2.86 14.54 0.69
N ALA A 172 3.20 15.43 1.61
CA ALA A 172 4.30 16.39 1.44
C ALA A 172 5.68 15.71 1.31
N PHE A 173 5.82 14.42 1.61
CA PHE A 173 7.06 13.67 1.40
C PHE A 173 7.28 13.30 -0.08
N ALA A 174 6.23 13.12 -0.87
CA ALA A 174 6.35 12.64 -2.25
C ALA A 174 7.20 13.56 -3.17
N PRO A 175 7.03 14.91 -3.14
CA PRO A 175 7.92 15.81 -3.90
C PRO A 175 9.38 15.70 -3.46
N LYS A 176 9.63 15.63 -2.15
CA LYS A 176 10.97 15.50 -1.59
C LYS A 176 11.65 14.20 -2.02
N LEU A 177 10.89 13.10 -2.11
CA LEU A 177 11.40 11.84 -2.64
C LEU A 177 11.82 12.01 -4.11
N MET A 178 10.98 12.63 -4.94
CA MET A 178 11.29 12.89 -6.36
C MET A 178 12.55 13.76 -6.54
N GLU A 179 12.70 14.81 -5.72
CA GLU A 179 13.91 15.65 -5.71
C GLU A 179 15.18 14.86 -5.35
N GLN A 180 15.06 13.88 -4.45
CA GLN A 180 16.19 13.05 -3.98
C GLN A 180 16.48 11.85 -4.87
N MET A 181 15.58 11.46 -5.77
CA MET A 181 15.75 10.28 -6.64
C MET A 181 17.09 10.26 -7.40
N PRO A 182 17.58 11.36 -8.01
CA PRO A 182 18.88 11.35 -8.69
C PRO A 182 20.04 10.98 -7.75
N SER A 183 20.07 11.56 -6.55
CA SER A 183 21.11 11.25 -5.55
C SER A 183 21.02 9.79 -5.07
N ILE A 184 19.80 9.26 -4.90
CA ILE A 184 19.59 7.85 -4.56
C ILE A 184 20.14 6.96 -5.68
N VAL A 185 19.86 7.27 -6.95
CA VAL A 185 20.38 6.51 -8.10
C VAL A 185 21.90 6.53 -8.14
N GLU A 186 22.56 7.66 -7.85
CA GLU A 186 24.03 7.71 -7.76
C GLU A 186 24.57 6.85 -6.63
N LYS A 187 23.95 6.90 -5.44
CA LYS A 187 24.35 6.04 -4.31
C LYS A 187 24.19 4.56 -4.62
N VAL A 188 23.11 4.18 -5.30
CA VAL A 188 22.90 2.80 -5.76
C VAL A 188 23.97 2.39 -6.77
N LYS A 189 24.31 3.26 -7.73
CA LYS A 189 25.41 3.00 -8.69
C LYS A 189 26.75 2.80 -7.98
N ALA A 190 27.08 3.67 -7.03
CA ALA A 190 28.31 3.56 -6.25
C ALA A 190 28.36 2.27 -5.43
N ALA A 191 27.27 1.92 -4.75
CA ALA A 191 27.16 0.69 -3.97
C ALA A 191 27.24 -0.58 -4.86
N SER A 192 26.77 -0.48 -6.11
CA SER A 192 26.77 -1.59 -7.07
C SER A 192 28.02 -1.65 -7.94
N ALA A 193 28.98 -0.72 -7.80
CA ALA A 193 30.15 -0.62 -8.68
C ALA A 193 31.07 -1.85 -8.62
N GLY A 194 31.03 -2.61 -7.52
CA GLY A 194 31.78 -3.87 -7.36
C GLY A 194 31.08 -5.11 -7.94
N LEU A 195 29.85 -4.99 -8.42
CA LEU A 195 29.11 -6.10 -9.02
C LEU A 195 29.43 -6.21 -10.51
N PRO A 196 29.50 -7.43 -11.07
CA PRO A 196 29.59 -7.59 -12.52
C PRO A 196 28.35 -6.96 -13.18
N ALA A 197 28.54 -6.43 -14.39
CA ALA A 197 27.43 -5.90 -15.16
C ALA A 197 26.32 -6.97 -15.33
N PRO A 198 25.04 -6.59 -15.29
CA PRO A 198 23.96 -7.51 -15.60
C PRO A 198 24.21 -8.18 -16.95
N ARG A 199 24.18 -9.51 -16.98
CA ARG A 199 24.31 -10.28 -18.23
C ARG A 199 23.18 -9.90 -19.17
N SER A 200 23.52 -9.57 -20.40
CA SER A 200 22.59 -9.43 -21.51
C SER A 200 21.93 -10.78 -21.83
N TYR A 201 20.78 -10.72 -22.51
CA TYR A 201 20.11 -11.93 -22.99
C TYR A 201 21.01 -12.78 -23.92
N ALA A 202 21.91 -12.15 -24.67
CA ALA A 202 22.85 -12.83 -25.56
C ALA A 202 23.86 -13.71 -24.79
N GLU A 203 24.22 -13.32 -23.56
CA GLU A 203 25.18 -14.02 -22.70
C GLU A 203 24.57 -15.18 -21.91
N LEU A 204 23.24 -15.38 -22.01
CA LEU A 204 22.56 -16.53 -21.40
C LEU A 204 22.76 -17.80 -22.23
N SER A 205 23.05 -18.91 -21.55
CA SER A 205 23.06 -20.24 -22.17
C SER A 205 21.66 -20.66 -22.65
N LYS A 206 21.60 -21.66 -23.55
CA LYS A 206 20.32 -22.20 -24.04
C LYS A 206 19.42 -22.69 -22.91
N SER A 207 19.99 -23.35 -21.90
CA SER A 207 19.23 -23.83 -20.74
C SER A 207 18.71 -22.69 -19.87
N GLU A 208 19.47 -21.60 -19.72
CA GLU A 208 19.02 -20.39 -19.02
C GLU A 208 17.91 -19.68 -19.79
N LYS A 209 17.99 -19.60 -21.12
CA LYS A 209 16.93 -19.03 -21.98
C LYS A 209 15.65 -19.86 -21.92
N ALA A 210 15.76 -21.19 -22.01
CA ALA A 210 14.63 -22.11 -21.86
C ALA A 210 13.98 -21.99 -20.47
N ARG A 211 14.80 -21.90 -19.42
CA ARG A 211 14.33 -21.65 -18.05
C ARG A 211 13.62 -20.30 -17.94
N LEU A 212 14.16 -19.24 -18.53
CA LEU A 212 13.57 -17.91 -18.53
C LEU A 212 12.23 -17.89 -19.28
N ALA A 213 12.13 -18.52 -20.44
CA ALA A 213 10.89 -18.66 -21.20
C ALA A 213 9.82 -19.41 -20.40
N LYS A 214 10.19 -20.53 -19.77
CA LYS A 214 9.29 -21.29 -18.89
C LYS A 214 8.79 -20.48 -17.70
N LEU A 215 9.66 -19.71 -17.05
CA LEU A 215 9.28 -18.85 -15.91
C LEU A 215 8.33 -17.72 -16.33
N LEU A 216 8.53 -17.17 -17.54
CA LEU A 216 7.69 -16.12 -18.09
C LEU A 216 6.39 -16.65 -18.73
N GLY A 217 6.23 -17.96 -18.86
CA GLY A 217 5.06 -18.58 -19.47
C GLY A 217 4.93 -18.31 -20.97
N ILE A 218 6.03 -17.98 -21.66
CA ILE A 218 6.08 -17.71 -23.10
C ILE A 218 6.99 -18.72 -23.81
N SER A 219 6.81 -18.88 -25.12
CA SER A 219 7.73 -19.71 -25.89
C SER A 219 9.11 -19.07 -25.99
N GLU A 220 10.16 -19.90 -26.17
CA GLU A 220 11.52 -19.40 -26.38
C GLU A 220 11.62 -18.49 -27.62
N THR A 221 10.85 -18.80 -28.67
CA THR A 221 10.79 -18.00 -29.89
C THR A 221 10.16 -16.62 -29.67
N GLU A 222 9.10 -16.53 -28.87
CA GLU A 222 8.49 -15.25 -28.49
C GLU A 222 9.44 -14.43 -27.60
N LEU A 223 10.12 -15.08 -26.66
CA LEU A 223 11.13 -14.43 -25.83
C LEU A 223 12.26 -13.85 -26.69
N GLU A 224 12.82 -14.64 -27.62
CA GLU A 224 13.86 -14.18 -28.54
C GLU A 224 13.41 -12.99 -29.40
N LYS A 225 12.16 -13.02 -29.89
CA LYS A 225 11.60 -11.91 -30.67
C LYS A 225 11.49 -10.64 -29.83
N SER A 226 11.05 -10.76 -28.57
CA SER A 226 10.91 -9.61 -27.67
C SER A 226 12.26 -8.99 -27.31
N GLU A 227 13.28 -9.81 -27.06
CA GLU A 227 14.62 -9.34 -26.70
C GLU A 227 15.33 -8.70 -27.90
N LYS A 228 15.12 -9.21 -29.12
CA LYS A 228 15.57 -8.56 -30.36
C LYS A 228 14.91 -7.20 -30.59
N ALA A 229 13.63 -7.05 -30.24
CA ALA A 229 12.92 -5.77 -30.38
C ALA A 229 13.42 -4.72 -29.38
N LYS A 230 13.75 -5.13 -28.14
CA LYS A 230 14.34 -4.25 -27.12
C LYS A 230 15.75 -3.80 -27.49
N ALA A 231 16.55 -4.65 -28.11
CA ALA A 231 17.90 -4.30 -28.55
C ALA A 231 17.93 -3.34 -29.76
N ALA A 232 16.79 -3.10 -30.42
CA ALA A 232 16.67 -2.22 -31.58
C ALA A 232 16.11 -0.83 -31.24
N GLN A 233 15.81 -0.56 -29.96
CA GLN A 233 15.36 0.73 -29.41
C GLN A 233 16.48 1.37 -28.60
#